data_AF-A0A7J4CYZ7-F1
#
_entry.id   AF-A0A7J4CYZ7-F1
#
_cell.length_a   1.000
_cell.length_b   1.000
_cell.length_c   1.000
_cell.angle_alpha   90.00
_cell.angle_beta   90.00
_cell.angle_gamma   90.00
#
_symmetry.space_group_name_H-M   'P 1'
#
loop_
_entity.id
_entity.type
_entity.pdbx_description
1 polymer ?
#
loop_
_entity_poly.entity_id
_entity_poly.type
_entity_poly.pdbx_seq_one_letter_code
_entity_poly.pdbx_strand_id
1 'polypeptide(L)' 'EITRVEDKSIKDQIRRLKNLKEKRGDVSQYLDILEQKASAGNENLMPSIINAVSAKVTIGEICNSLRKVWGEYRPKEIL' A
#
# COMPACT_ATOMS: atom_id res chain seq x y z
N GLU A 1 -19.21 7.55 24.84
CA GLU A 1 -19.83 7.59 23.49
C GLU A 1 -18.96 6.86 22.49
N ILE A 2 -19.57 6.17 21.52
CA ILE A 2 -18.83 5.53 20.42
C ILE A 2 -19.06 6.37 19.16
N THR A 3 -18.01 7.03 18.68
CA THR A 3 -18.04 7.79 17.43
C THR A 3 -18.10 6.82 16.25
N ARG A 4 -19.20 6.84 15.49
CA ARG A 4 -19.33 6.05 14.25
C ARG A 4 -18.82 6.85 13.05
N VAL A 5 -18.13 6.18 12.14
CA VAL A 5 -17.72 6.77 10.86
C VAL A 5 -18.96 6.99 9.99
N GLU A 6 -19.11 8.20 9.46
CA GLU A 6 -20.21 8.54 8.55
C GLU A 6 -19.98 7.95 7.15
N ASP A 7 -21.05 7.41 6.53
CA ASP A 7 -21.01 6.84 5.17
C ASP A 7 -20.47 7.80 4.11
N LYS A 8 -20.71 9.10 4.30
CA LYS A 8 -20.21 10.17 3.42
C LYS A 8 -18.69 10.19 3.37
N SER A 9 -18.02 10.01 4.52
CA SER A 9 -16.55 10.01 4.62
C SER A 9 -15.93 8.88 3.82
N ILE A 10 -16.55 7.69 3.85
CA ILE A 10 -16.11 6.52 3.07
C ILE A 10 -16.23 6.80 1.58
N LYS A 11 -17.38 7.32 1.12
CA LYS A 11 -17.61 7.66 -0.29
C LYS A 11 -16.61 8.71 -0.78
N ASP A 12 -16.32 9.72 0.04
CA ASP A 12 -15.36 10.77 -0.28
C ASP A 12 -13.93 10.22 -0.40
N GLN A 13 -13.53 9.31 0.49
CA GLN A 13 -12.22 8.66 0.43
C GLN A 13 -12.07 7.79 -0.84
N ILE A 14 -13.10 7.01 -1.18
CA ILE A 14 -13.10 6.20 -2.41
C ILE A 14 -12.96 7.10 -3.65
N ARG A 15 -13.72 8.20 -3.71
CA ARG A 15 -13.66 9.15 -4.82
C ARG A 15 -12.27 9.79 -4.96
N ARG A 16 -11.67 10.24 -3.86
CA ARG A 16 -10.30 10.81 -3.86
C ARG A 16 -9.28 9.80 -4.36
N LEU A 17 -9.39 8.54 -3.92
CA LEU A 17 -8.51 7.47 -4.32
C LEU A 17 -8.65 7.13 -5.82
N LYS A 18 -9.87 7.07 -6.35
CA LYS A 18 -10.10 6.90 -7.80
C LYS A 18 -9.46 8.03 -8.61
N ASN A 19 -9.75 9.28 -8.25
CA ASN A 19 -9.20 10.45 -8.92
C ASN A 19 -7.66 10.47 -8.90
N LEU A 20 -7.05 10.04 -7.78
CA LEU A 20 -5.59 9.94 -7.67
C LEU A 20 -5.02 8.89 -8.62
N LYS A 21 -5.68 7.73 -8.75
CA LYS A 21 -5.25 6.66 -9.65
C LYS A 21 -5.42 7.02 -11.13
N GLU A 22 -6.45 7.77 -11.48
CA GLU A 22 -6.71 8.24 -12.85
C GLU A 22 -5.72 9.33 -13.29
N LYS A 23 -5.31 10.20 -12.36
CA LYS A 23 -4.44 11.36 -12.67
C LYS A 23 -2.95 11.05 -12.62
N ARG A 24 -2.54 9.99 -11.94
CA ARG A 24 -1.12 9.62 -11.85
C ARG A 24 -0.67 8.89 -13.12
N GLY A 25 0.62 8.95 -13.41
CA GLY A 25 1.24 8.15 -14.46
C GLY A 25 1.45 6.69 -14.04
N ASP A 26 2.23 5.95 -14.83
CA ASP A 26 2.62 4.59 -14.50
C ASP A 26 3.49 4.56 -13.23
N VAL A 27 3.16 3.64 -12.33
CA VAL A 27 3.85 3.43 -11.05
C VAL A 27 4.41 2.02 -10.88
N SER A 28 4.28 1.17 -11.92
CA SER A 28 4.75 -0.23 -11.95
C SER A 28 6.19 -0.36 -11.44
N GLN A 29 7.11 0.46 -11.97
CA GLN A 29 8.52 0.47 -11.59
C GLN A 29 8.77 0.63 -10.08
N TYR A 30 7.96 1.44 -9.38
CA TYR A 30 8.16 1.67 -7.94
C TYR A 30 7.71 0.47 -7.12
N LEU A 31 6.68 -0.23 -7.58
CA LEU A 31 6.22 -1.47 -6.97
C LEU A 31 7.23 -2.59 -7.23
N ASP A 32 7.75 -2.70 -8.45
CA ASP A 32 8.73 -3.73 -8.80
C ASP A 32 10.03 -3.58 -7.99
N ILE A 33 10.54 -2.35 -7.86
CA ILE A 33 11.71 -2.06 -7.01
C ILE A 33 11.42 -2.42 -5.55
N LEU A 34 10.22 -2.13 -5.06
CA LEU A 34 9.84 -2.45 -3.68
C LEU A 34 9.78 -3.97 -3.46
N GLU A 35 9.20 -4.73 -4.39
CA GLU A 35 9.13 -6.20 -4.35
C GLU A 35 10.54 -6.81 -4.39
N GLN A 36 11.42 -6.31 -5.25
CA GLN A 36 12.81 -6.77 -5.37
C GLN A 36 13.58 -6.56 -4.06
N LYS A 37 13.52 -5.35 -3.48
CA LYS A 37 14.22 -5.06 -2.22
C LYS A 37 13.68 -5.84 -1.04
N ALA A 38 12.36 -6.00 -0.96
CA ALA A 38 11.73 -6.82 0.07
C ALA A 38 12.16 -8.29 -0.04
N SER A 39 12.39 -8.79 -1.26
CA SER A 39 12.84 -10.15 -1.52
C SER A 39 14.32 -10.38 -1.15
N ALA A 40 15.15 -9.35 -1.25
CA ALA A 40 16.57 -9.43 -0.86
C ALA A 40 16.78 -9.59 0.66
N GLY A 41 15.80 -9.22 1.49
CA GLY A 41 15.75 -9.52 2.92
C GLY A 41 16.71 -8.73 3.83
N ASN A 42 17.70 -8.01 3.29
CA ASN A 42 18.68 -7.23 4.07
C ASN A 42 18.83 -5.77 3.60
N GLU A 43 17.91 -5.28 2.77
CA GLU A 43 17.93 -3.88 2.30
C GLU A 43 16.97 -2.98 3.09
N ASN A 44 17.37 -1.71 3.25
CA ASN A 44 16.49 -0.70 3.82
C ASN A 44 15.39 -0.31 2.80
N LEU A 45 14.14 -0.58 3.14
CA LEU A 45 12.98 -0.29 2.30
C LEU A 45 12.53 1.18 2.33
N MET A 46 12.89 1.93 3.38
CA MET A 46 12.39 3.30 3.58
C MET A 46 12.64 4.22 2.38
N PRO A 47 13.83 4.26 1.75
CA PRO A 47 14.06 5.07 0.56
C PRO A 47 13.10 4.72 -0.60
N SER A 48 12.84 3.43 -0.83
CA SER A 48 11.94 2.98 -1.89
C SER A 48 10.48 3.31 -1.58
N ILE A 49 10.06 3.21 -0.31
CA ILE A 49 8.71 3.60 0.12
C ILE A 49 8.50 5.11 -0.09
N ILE A 50 9.49 5.94 0.28
CA ILE A 50 9.41 7.41 0.06
C ILE A 50 9.27 7.72 -1.43
N ASN A 51 10.04 7.04 -2.29
CA ASN A 51 9.95 7.20 -3.74
C ASN A 51 8.55 6.80 -4.28
N ALA A 52 8.02 5.67 -3.81
CA ALA A 52 6.68 5.20 -4.20
C ALA A 52 5.58 6.19 -3.78
N VAL A 53 5.62 6.69 -2.54
CA VAL A 53 4.66 7.69 -2.04
C VAL A 53 4.76 8.99 -2.83
N SER A 54 5.98 9.45 -3.14
CA SER A 54 6.21 10.64 -3.97
C SER A 54 5.60 10.49 -5.37
N ALA A 55 5.66 9.28 -5.94
CA ALA A 55 5.04 8.91 -7.22
C ALA A 55 3.52 8.64 -7.13
N LYS A 56 2.87 8.94 -6.01
CA LYS A 56 1.42 8.72 -5.78
C LYS A 56 1.02 7.24 -5.81
N VAL A 57 1.91 6.34 -5.40
CA VAL A 57 1.52 4.97 -5.04
C VAL A 57 0.72 5.01 -3.74
N THR A 58 -0.38 4.27 -3.68
CA THR A 58 -1.23 4.23 -2.49
C THR A 58 -0.67 3.29 -1.43
N ILE A 59 -1.01 3.53 -0.16
CA ILE A 59 -0.62 2.63 0.94
C ILE A 59 -1.08 1.19 0.70
N GLY A 60 -2.28 1.00 0.13
CA GLY A 60 -2.79 -0.32 -0.20
C GLY A 60 -1.93 -1.05 -1.25
N GLU A 61 -1.42 -0.33 -2.26
CA GLU A 61 -0.56 -0.91 -3.29
C GLU A 61 0.82 -1.28 -2.74
N ILE A 62 1.41 -0.42 -1.91
CA ILE A 62 2.67 -0.71 -1.20
C ILE A 62 2.50 -1.96 -0.33
N CYS A 63 1.45 -2.01 0.51
CA CYS A 63 1.21 -3.16 1.35
C CYS A 63 0.91 -4.43 0.55
N ASN A 64 0.18 -4.34 -0.57
CA ASN A 64 -0.08 -5.49 -1.44
C ASN A 64 1.23 -6.03 -2.04
N SER A 65 2.11 -5.15 -2.49
CA SER A 65 3.45 -5.51 -3.00
C SER A 65 4.26 -6.27 -1.95
N LEU A 66 4.33 -5.76 -0.71
CA LEU A 66 5.00 -6.45 0.39
C LEU A 66 4.35 -7.80 0.74
N ARG A 67 3.01 -7.87 0.71
CA ARG A 67 2.26 -9.11 0.96
C ARG A 67 2.47 -10.17 -0.12
N LYS A 68 2.81 -9.80 -1.37
CA LYS A 68 3.21 -10.80 -2.38
C LYS A 68 4.54 -11.48 -2.03
N VAL A 69 5.46 -10.76 -1.39
CA VAL A 69 6.79 -11.27 -1.04
C VAL A 69 6.76 -12.07 0.26
N TRP A 70 6.11 -11.55 1.30
CA TRP A 70 6.13 -12.15 2.64
C TRP A 70 4.87 -12.91 3.01
N GLY A 71 3.82 -12.82 2.19
CA GLY A 71 2.48 -13.29 2.56
C GLY A 71 1.82 -12.38 3.59
N GLU A 72 0.80 -12.93 4.26
CA GLU A 72 0.05 -12.25 5.32
C GLU A 72 0.24 -13.01 6.63
N TYR A 73 0.44 -12.27 7.72
CA TYR A 73 0.47 -12.88 9.04
C TYR A 73 -0.89 -13.52 9.35
N ARG A 74 -0.86 -14.81 9.71
CA ARG A 74 -2.04 -15.53 10.21
C ARG A 74 -1.77 -15.95 11.65
N PRO A 75 -2.60 -15.53 12.62
CA PRO A 75 -2.46 -16.01 13.99
C PRO A 75 -2.62 -17.53 14.02
N LYS A 76 -1.84 -18.21 14.87
CA LYS A 76 -2.00 -19.65 15.07
C LYS A 76 -3.36 -19.88 15.72
N GLU A 77 -4.21 -20.69 15.11
CA GLU A 77 -5.41 -21.19 15.77
C GLU A 77 -4.94 -22.11 16.90
N ILE A 78 -5.15 -21.65 18.14
CA ILE A 78 -4.94 -22.47 19.32
C ILE A 78 -6.27 -23.22 19.50
N LEU A 79 -6.27 -24.52 19.19
CA LEU A 79 -7.37 -25.45 19.53
C LEU A 79 -7.35 -25.79 21.01
#